data_AF-A0A0R3WYT5-F1
#
_entry.id   AF-A0A0R3WYT5-F1
#
_cell.length_a   1.000
_cell.length_b   1.000
_cell.length_c   1.000
_cell.angle_alpha   90.00
_cell.angle_beta   90.00
_cell.angle_gamma   90.00
#
_symmetry.space_group_name_H-M   'P 1'
#
loop_
_entity.id
_entity.type
_entity.pdbx_description
1 polymer ?
#
loop_
_entity_poly.entity_id
_entity_poly.type
_entity_poly.pdbx_seq_one_letter_code
_entity_poly.pdbx_strand_id
1 'polypeptide(L)'
;MTWQPPANPYNPLTGYTIEWMLEDYWQERLLPPSRLFYTSSRLTPGQSISAAVRAHNLPNTSMIFDYIGERSTHITATTPTR
;
A
#
# COMPACT_ATOMS: atom_id res chain seq x y z
N MET A 1 1.31 -0.64 9.09
CA MET A 1 1.27 -1.78 8.14
C MET A 1 2.68 -2.07 7.66
N THR A 2 3.05 -3.33 7.61
CA THR A 2 4.28 -3.85 7.00
C THR A 2 3.88 -4.85 5.92
N TRP A 3 4.68 -4.99 4.88
CA TRP A 3 4.43 -5.95 3.80
C TRP A 3 5.74 -6.54 3.29
N GLN A 4 5.62 -7.66 2.57
CA GLN A 4 6.73 -8.27 1.86
C GLN A 4 6.65 -7.86 0.37
N PRO A 5 7.80 -7.75 -0.32
CA PRO A 5 7.80 -7.58 -1.77
C PRO A 5 7.12 -8.76 -2.48
N PRO A 6 6.57 -8.57 -3.69
CA PRO A 6 6.09 -9.68 -4.51
C PRO A 6 7.20 -10.71 -4.75
N ALA A 7 6.89 -12.00 -4.60
CA ALA A 7 7.86 -13.09 -4.79
C ALA A 7 8.45 -13.11 -6.21
N ASN A 8 7.63 -12.76 -7.22
CA ASN A 8 8.05 -12.60 -8.60
C ASN A 8 7.51 -11.25 -9.11
N PRO A 9 8.30 -10.17 -9.07
CA PRO A 9 7.85 -8.87 -9.54
C PRO A 9 7.86 -8.77 -11.09
N TYR A 10 8.36 -9.80 -11.79
CA TYR A 10 8.53 -9.94 -13.26
C TYR A 10 9.42 -8.87 -13.93
N ASN A 11 9.54 -7.69 -13.33
CA ASN A 11 10.37 -6.55 -13.72
C ASN A 11 10.83 -5.82 -12.45
N PRO A 12 11.80 -4.88 -12.54
CA PRO A 12 12.22 -4.07 -11.40
C PRO A 12 11.04 -3.29 -10.81
N LEU A 13 10.90 -3.37 -9.48
CA LEU A 13 9.92 -2.57 -8.75
C LEU A 13 10.31 -1.09 -8.79
N THR A 14 9.38 -0.23 -9.14
CA THR A 14 9.53 1.22 -9.14
C THR A 14 8.94 1.86 -7.89
N GLY A 15 8.07 1.16 -7.17
CA GLY A 15 7.50 1.64 -5.92
C GLY A 15 6.30 0.85 -5.43
N TYR A 16 5.61 1.44 -4.46
CA TYR A 16 4.36 0.95 -3.91
C TYR A 16 3.36 2.10 -3.81
N THR A 17 2.07 1.80 -3.95
CA THR A 17 1.01 2.61 -3.36
C THR A 17 0.50 1.89 -2.13
N ILE A 18 0.50 2.56 -0.99
CA ILE A 18 -0.37 2.18 0.12
C ILE A 18 -1.65 3.00 0.03
N GLU A 19 -2.79 2.34 0.17
CA GLU A 19 -4.12 2.94 0.16
C GLU A 19 -4.87 2.48 1.41
N TRP A 20 -5.66 3.36 1.99
CA TRP A 20 -6.44 3.04 3.18
C TRP A 20 -7.72 3.86 3.27
N MET A 21 -8.71 3.29 3.94
CA MET A 21 -9.95 3.94 4.30
C MET A 21 -9.93 4.32 5.78
N LEU A 22 -10.26 5.57 6.06
CA LEU A 22 -10.40 6.13 7.40
C LEU A 22 -11.73 6.88 7.48
N GLU A 23 -12.68 6.40 8.30
CA GLU A 23 -14.01 7.04 8.46
C GLU A 23 -14.67 7.38 7.11
N ASP A 24 -14.73 6.40 6.21
CA ASP A 24 -15.27 6.53 4.84
C ASP A 24 -14.46 7.43 3.88
N TYR A 25 -13.36 8.02 4.33
CA TYR A 25 -12.44 8.75 3.46
C TYR A 25 -11.34 7.84 2.94
N TRP A 26 -11.26 7.77 1.61
CA TRP A 26 -10.16 7.09 0.92
C TRP A 26 -8.90 7.95 0.92
N GLN A 27 -7.76 7.34 1.18
CA GLN A 27 -6.44 7.97 1.19
C GLN A 27 -5.45 7.06 0.47
N GLU A 28 -4.43 7.66 -0.15
CA GLU A 28 -3.33 6.89 -0.73
C GLU A 28 -2.00 7.64 -0.64
N ARG A 29 -0.91 6.87 -0.74
CA ARG A 29 0.46 7.42 -0.76
C ARG A 29 1.39 6.57 -1.59
N LEU A 30 2.17 7.24 -2.44
CA LEU A 30 3.29 6.65 -3.18
C LEU A 30 4.52 6.51 -2.28
N LEU A 31 5.19 5.37 -2.39
CA LEU A 31 6.38 5.01 -1.61
C LEU A 31 7.45 4.44 -2.54
N PRO A 32 8.75 4.67 -2.24
CA PRO A 32 9.84 4.08 -3.00
C PRO A 32 9.89 2.55 -2.80
N PRO A 33 10.53 1.79 -3.71
CA PRO A 33 10.53 0.32 -3.69
C PRO A 33 11.31 -0.26 -2.50
N SER A 34 12.17 0.52 -1.86
CA SER A 34 12.89 0.15 -0.63
C SER A 34 12.05 0.29 0.64
N ARG A 35 10.88 0.94 0.58
CA ARG A 35 10.03 1.18 1.75
C ARG A 35 8.93 0.10 1.83
N LEU A 36 9.04 -0.76 2.85
CA LEU A 36 8.16 -1.91 3.08
C LEU A 36 7.26 -1.75 4.31
N PHE A 37 7.11 -0.52 4.79
CA PHE A 37 6.28 -0.20 5.92
C PHE A 37 5.67 1.20 5.80
N TYR A 38 4.54 1.37 6.48
CA TYR A 38 3.89 2.65 6.66
C TYR A 38 3.22 2.72 8.03
N THR A 39 3.43 3.84 8.70
CA THR A 39 2.82 4.14 10.00
C THR A 39 1.74 5.19 9.79
N SER A 40 0.49 4.82 10.04
CA SER A 40 -0.58 5.80 10.20
C SER A 40 -0.45 6.45 11.57
N SER A 41 -0.78 7.74 11.67
CA SER A 41 -0.67 8.52 12.89
C SER A 41 -1.96 9.26 13.16
N ARG A 42 -2.17 9.68 14.42
CA ARG A 42 -3.34 10.48 14.84
C ARG A 42 -4.68 9.74 14.71
N LEU A 43 -4.69 8.42 14.93
CA LEU A 43 -5.93 7.65 15.02
C LEU A 43 -6.63 7.95 16.36
N THR A 44 -7.95 8.08 16.34
CA THR A 44 -8.76 8.25 17.55
C THR A 44 -9.06 6.89 18.20
N PRO A 45 -9.33 6.82 19.53
CA PRO A 45 -9.75 5.58 20.18
C PRO A 45 -11.06 5.01 19.58
N GLY A 46 -11.14 3.69 19.38
CA GLY A 46 -12.27 3.02 18.73
C GLY A 46 -12.32 3.16 17.20
N GLN A 47 -11.39 3.89 16.59
CA GLN A 47 -11.34 4.10 15.14
C GLN A 47 -10.81 2.87 14.42
N SER A 48 -11.46 2.51 13.31
CA SER A 48 -11.01 1.44 12.42
C SER A 48 -10.36 2.01 11.17
N ILE A 49 -9.25 1.39 10.77
CA ILE A 49 -8.54 1.67 9.52
C ILE A 49 -8.43 0.39 8.72
N SER A 50 -8.76 0.45 7.43
CA SER A 50 -8.60 -0.66 6.50
C SER A 50 -7.60 -0.27 5.42
N ALA A 51 -6.53 -1.04 5.23
CA ALA A 51 -5.43 -0.68 4.35
C ALA A 51 -5.02 -1.83 3.42
N ALA A 52 -4.56 -1.48 2.21
CA ALA A 52 -4.00 -2.38 1.22
C ALA A 52 -2.76 -1.76 0.56
N VAL A 53 -1.93 -2.60 -0.06
CA VAL A 53 -0.74 -2.17 -0.80
C VAL A 53 -0.75 -2.79 -2.19
N ARG A 54 -0.34 -2.00 -3.19
CA ARG A 54 -0.08 -2.44 -4.57
C ARG A 54 1.34 -2.09 -4.97
N ALA A 55 1.99 -3.00 -5.67
CA ALA A 55 3.35 -2.83 -6.18
C ALA A 55 3.34 -2.21 -7.58
N HIS A 56 4.33 -1.40 -7.90
CA HIS A 56 4.55 -0.82 -9.22
C HIS A 56 5.83 -1.38 -9.80
N ASN A 57 5.83 -1.69 -11.09
CA ASN A 57 7.01 -2.10 -11.84
C ASN A 57 7.05 -1.43 -13.21
N LEU A 58 8.25 -1.28 -13.75
CA LEU A 58 8.45 -0.79 -15.11
C LEU A 58 8.53 -2.00 -16.05
N PRO A 59 7.56 -2.25 -16.93
CA PRO A 59 7.63 -3.33 -17.89
C PRO A 59 8.77 -3.10 -18.88
N ASN A 60 9.57 -4.14 -19.15
CA ASN A 60 10.64 -4.10 -20.14
C ASN A 60 10.08 -4.14 -21.58
N THR A 61 9.45 -3.06 -22.01
CA THR A 61 8.91 -2.88 -23.36
C THR A 61 9.42 -1.58 -23.97
N SER A 62 9.36 -1.46 -25.30
CA SER A 62 9.74 -0.22 -26.02
C SER A 62 8.81 0.96 -25.75
N MET A 63 7.71 0.75 -25.01
CA MET A 63 6.77 1.77 -24.57
C MET A 63 6.91 2.02 -23.06
N ILE A 64 6.91 3.28 -22.65
CA ILE A 64 6.96 3.66 -21.22
C ILE A 64 5.54 3.58 -20.66
N PHE A 65 5.24 2.51 -19.92
CA PHE A 65 4.04 2.36 -19.09
C PHE A 65 4.47 2.11 -17.64
N ASP A 66 3.69 2.57 -16.67
CA ASP A 66 3.80 2.05 -15.30
C ASP A 66 2.80 0.90 -15.16
N TYR A 67 3.28 -0.30 -14.84
CA TYR A 67 2.39 -1.41 -14.50
C TYR A 67 2.12 -1.39 -13.00
N ILE A 68 0.83 -1.28 -12.67
CA ILE A 68 0.34 -1.31 -11.30
C ILE A 68 -0.18 -2.72 -11.04
N GLY A 69 0.48 -3.43 -10.13
CA GLY A 69 0.04 -4.76 -9.70
C GLY A 69 -1.30 -4.73 -8.98
N GLU A 70 -1.90 -5.92 -8.84
CA GLU A 70 -3.12 -6.06 -8.05
C GLU A 70 -2.90 -5.63 -6.59
N ARG A 71 -3.97 -5.17 -5.98
CA ARG A 71 -3.98 -4.81 -4.56
C ARG A 71 -3.86 -6.05 -3.70
N SER A 72 -3.12 -5.94 -2.60
CA SER A 72 -3.19 -6.93 -1.54
C SER A 72 -4.62 -7.03 -0.99
N THR A 73 -4.91 -8.12 -0.28
CA THR A 73 -6.07 -8.16 0.61
C THR A 73 -6.04 -6.99 1.58
N HIS A 74 -7.19 -6.38 1.83
CA HIS A 74 -7.31 -5.33 2.83
C HIS A 74 -7.12 -5.92 4.22
N ILE A 75 -6.33 -5.24 5.06
CA ILE A 75 -6.16 -5.59 6.47
C ILE A 75 -6.78 -4.46 7.28
N THR A 76 -7.69 -4.82 8.19
CA THR A 76 -8.35 -3.89 9.09
C THR A 76 -7.78 -3.99 10.49
N ALA A 77 -7.58 -2.84 11.14
CA ALA A 77 -7.20 -2.73 12.54
C ALA A 77 -8.05 -1.66 13.23
N THR A 78 -8.36 -1.90 14.50
CA THR A 78 -9.15 -0.99 15.34
C THR A 78 -8.33 -0.58 16.55
N THR A 79 -8.30 0.72 16.85
CA THR A 79 -7.63 1.22 18.05
C THR A 79 -8.41 0.82 19.31
N PRO A 80 -7.74 0.60 20.46
CA PRO A 80 -8.43 0.31 21.71
C PRO A 80 -9.44 1.41 22.07
N THR A 81 -10.59 1.01 22.62
CA THR A 81 -11.50 1.94 23.29
C THR A 81 -10.95 2.28 24.67
N ARG A 82 -11.22 3.50 25.14
CA ARG A 82 -10.88 3.91 26.50
C ARG A 82 -11.84 3.30 27.52
#